data_AF-A0A1M5GQK9-F1
#
_entry.id   AF-A0A1M5GQK9-F1
#
_cell.length_a   1.000
_cell.length_b   1.000
_cell.length_c   1.000
_cell.angle_alpha   90.00
_cell.angle_beta   90.00
_cell.angle_gamma   90.00
#
_symmetry.space_group_name_H-M   'P 1'
#
loop_
_entity.id
_entity.type
_entity.pdbx_description
1 polymer ?
#
loop_
_entity_poly.entity_id
_entity_poly.type
_entity_poly.pdbx_seq_one_letter_code
_entity_poly.pdbx_strand_id
1 'polypeptide(L)'
;MLALFPRGFQVIPLYLLANVTIFGFALLGLYRAREPAALAVTSVFGIVAIYLMINPAKASYSVAPTMMVCALAGLLTAKLFTDAPRHRFVLTMLLGLLIGLCVNFRLPNLFLSAGYFVYLAGTFLLTRNRESFLQGLSFGVAFLIGVAPTLMANAINAGSPFATTYGPDGAIPPGFDAGVIWQYFVDVQFTLLAVAAAWTAWLWRVGRGSARQVALLVAANLAVNVIFFMTYPIFTPYYIVPIDMLSLWTLLFATLDLRRPAAADKSTSRQSAMA
;
A
#
# COMPACT_ATOMS: atom_id res chain seq x y z
N MET A 1 15.74 3.57 -11.31
CA MET A 1 15.81 4.47 -10.13
C MET A 1 17.24 4.81 -9.73
N LEU A 2 18.16 3.84 -9.57
CA LEU A 2 19.57 4.14 -9.23
C LEU A 2 20.26 5.05 -10.26
N ALA A 3 19.86 4.99 -11.52
CA ALA A 3 20.34 5.87 -12.58
C ALA A 3 20.02 7.37 -12.40
N LEU A 4 19.08 7.73 -11.50
CA LEU A 4 18.78 9.13 -11.15
C LEU A 4 19.87 9.75 -10.28
N PHE A 5 20.75 8.94 -9.70
CA PHE A 5 21.79 9.39 -8.77
C PHE A 5 23.20 9.22 -9.37
N PRO A 6 24.16 10.08 -8.96
CA PRO A 6 25.54 9.99 -9.42
C PRO A 6 26.14 8.60 -9.18
N ARG A 7 26.85 8.08 -10.19
CA ARG A 7 27.55 6.79 -10.08
C ARG A 7 28.50 6.79 -8.87
N GLY A 8 28.53 5.68 -8.13
CA GLY A 8 29.32 5.55 -6.90
C GLY A 8 28.64 6.02 -5.61
N PHE A 9 27.62 6.88 -5.69
CA PHE A 9 26.90 7.41 -4.53
C PHE A 9 25.39 7.16 -4.59
N GLN A 10 24.91 6.15 -5.33
CA GLN A 10 23.48 6.05 -5.65
C GLN A 10 22.60 5.64 -4.46
N VAL A 11 23.19 4.93 -3.50
CA VAL A 11 22.48 4.30 -2.38
C VAL A 11 22.16 5.31 -1.27
N ILE A 12 23.15 6.12 -0.87
CA ILE A 12 23.01 7.11 0.21
C ILE A 12 21.86 8.11 -0.04
N PRO A 13 21.77 8.82 -1.19
CA PRO A 13 20.72 9.79 -1.46
C PRO A 13 19.36 9.11 -1.64
N LEU A 14 19.30 7.87 -2.14
CA LEU A 14 18.06 7.10 -2.21
C LEU A 14 17.51 6.85 -0.80
N TYR A 15 18.32 6.33 0.12
CA TYR A 15 17.88 6.10 1.49
C TYR A 15 17.59 7.40 2.24
N LEU A 16 18.36 8.47 1.99
CA LEU A 16 18.09 9.79 2.57
C LEU A 16 16.70 10.29 2.12
N LEU A 17 16.43 10.29 0.82
CA LEU A 17 15.14 10.69 0.25
C LEU A 17 14.00 9.85 0.82
N ALA A 18 14.21 8.54 0.92
CA ALA A 18 13.22 7.61 1.44
C ALA A 18 12.89 7.87 2.93
N ASN A 19 13.92 8.06 3.76
CA ASN A 19 13.75 8.39 5.17
C ASN A 19 13.07 9.75 5.37
N VAL A 20 13.49 10.79 4.64
CA VAL A 20 12.87 12.13 4.70
C VAL A 20 11.39 12.05 4.29
N THR A 21 11.08 11.25 3.29
CA THR A 21 9.69 11.07 2.82
C THR A 21 8.83 10.37 3.88
N ILE A 22 9.29 9.26 4.44
CA ILE A 22 8.58 8.55 5.52
C ILE A 22 8.41 9.43 6.75
N PHE A 23 9.46 10.17 7.13
CA PHE A 23 9.40 11.14 8.21
C PHE A 23 8.35 12.22 7.92
N GLY A 24 8.29 12.75 6.70
CA GLY A 24 7.26 13.70 6.27
C GLY A 24 5.84 13.13 6.40
N PHE A 25 5.60 11.88 6.02
CA PHE A 25 4.30 11.22 6.21
C PHE A 25 3.98 10.98 7.70
N ALA A 26 4.97 10.65 8.53
CA ALA A 26 4.77 10.52 9.97
C ALA A 26 4.38 11.87 10.60
N LEU A 27 5.07 12.97 10.23
CA LEU A 27 4.71 14.33 10.65
C LEU A 27 3.31 14.73 10.16
N LEU A 28 2.95 14.38 8.92
CA LEU A 28 1.62 14.62 8.38
C LEU A 28 0.55 13.86 9.19
N GLY A 29 0.83 12.62 9.58
CA GLY A 29 -0.03 11.86 10.49
C GLY A 29 -0.19 12.55 11.83
N LEU A 30 0.91 12.99 12.46
CA LEU A 30 0.90 13.69 13.74
C LEU A 30 0.10 14.99 13.66
N TYR A 31 0.30 15.76 12.59
CA TYR A 31 -0.46 16.99 12.34
C TYR A 31 -1.98 16.72 12.22
N ARG A 32 -2.38 15.55 11.72
CA ARG A 32 -3.79 15.16 11.62
C ARG A 32 -4.36 14.55 12.90
N ALA A 33 -3.53 14.05 13.79
CA ALA A 33 -3.96 13.45 15.05
C ALA A 33 -4.43 14.53 16.03
N ARG A 34 -5.69 14.41 16.48
CA ARG A 34 -6.33 15.40 17.37
C ARG A 34 -6.54 14.92 18.81
N GLU A 35 -6.37 13.62 19.05
CA GLU A 35 -6.60 12.98 20.34
C GLU A 35 -5.30 12.39 20.89
N PRO A 36 -5.11 12.31 22.23
CA PRO A 36 -3.90 11.74 22.83
C PRO A 36 -3.62 10.31 22.37
N ALA A 37 -4.66 9.48 22.26
CA ALA A 37 -4.52 8.11 21.78
C ALA A 37 -4.08 8.05 20.30
N ALA A 38 -4.63 8.92 19.44
CA ALA A 38 -4.25 9.00 18.04
C ALA A 38 -2.81 9.51 17.88
N LEU A 39 -2.40 10.47 18.70
CA LEU A 39 -1.02 10.97 18.75
C LEU A 39 -0.06 9.86 19.18
N ALA A 40 -0.39 9.10 20.22
CA ALA A 40 0.43 7.99 20.70
C ALA A 40 0.61 6.92 19.61
N VAL A 41 -0.50 6.46 19.00
CA VAL A 41 -0.46 5.46 17.92
C VAL A 41 0.34 5.97 16.72
N THR A 42 0.13 7.22 16.30
CA THR A 42 0.84 7.80 15.16
C THR A 42 2.33 7.98 15.43
N SER A 43 2.70 8.41 16.65
CA SER A 43 4.09 8.53 17.08
C SER A 43 4.79 7.17 17.08
N VAL A 44 4.18 6.16 17.72
CA VAL A 44 4.74 4.80 17.78
C VAL A 44 4.90 4.23 16.38
N PHE A 45 3.86 4.34 15.54
CA PHE A 45 3.92 3.86 14.16
C PHE A 45 4.97 4.61 13.33
N GLY A 46 5.07 5.93 13.48
CA GLY A 46 6.10 6.73 12.80
C GLY A 46 7.52 6.31 13.16
N ILE A 47 7.78 6.05 14.45
CA ILE A 47 9.07 5.54 14.93
C ILE A 47 9.35 4.16 14.33
N VAL A 48 8.37 3.26 14.35
CA VAL A 48 8.48 1.91 13.76
C VAL A 48 8.74 1.98 12.25
N ALA A 49 8.03 2.84 11.51
CA ALA A 49 8.21 3.01 10.08
C ALA A 49 9.62 3.53 9.72
N ILE A 50 10.16 4.46 10.51
CA ILE A 50 11.54 4.97 10.36
C ILE A 50 12.55 3.87 10.74
N TYR A 51 12.31 3.12 11.82
CA TYR A 51 13.16 1.99 12.19
C TYR A 51 13.24 0.96 11.06
N LEU A 52 12.11 0.63 10.44
CA LEU A 52 12.05 -0.34 9.34
C LEU A 52 12.76 0.12 8.07
N MET A 53 12.84 1.43 7.84
CA MET A 53 13.70 2.02 6.80
C MET A 53 15.20 1.83 7.08
N ILE A 54 15.59 1.70 8.35
CA ILE A 54 16.98 1.47 8.76
C ILE A 54 17.29 -0.03 8.83
N ASN A 55 16.35 -0.85 9.30
CA ASN A 55 16.47 -2.30 9.43
C ASN A 55 15.06 -2.93 9.39
N PRO A 56 14.67 -3.74 8.38
CA PRO A 56 15.50 -4.49 7.43
C PRO A 56 15.58 -3.91 6.02
N ALA A 57 15.05 -2.70 5.75
CA ALA A 57 15.08 -2.15 4.39
C ALA A 57 16.51 -1.94 3.83
N LYS A 58 17.55 -1.89 4.68
CA LYS A 58 18.95 -1.92 4.24
C LYS A 58 19.36 -3.23 3.56
N ALA A 59 18.65 -4.33 3.81
CA ALA A 59 18.91 -5.61 3.17
C ALA A 59 18.50 -5.64 1.68
N SER A 60 17.72 -4.65 1.21
CA SER A 60 17.36 -4.57 -0.20
C SER A 60 17.07 -3.14 -0.66
N TYR A 61 17.81 -2.69 -1.68
CA TYR A 61 17.70 -1.36 -2.27
C TYR A 61 16.32 -1.05 -2.89
N SER A 62 15.48 -2.07 -3.07
CA SER A 62 14.15 -1.97 -3.64
C SER A 62 13.03 -1.74 -2.60
N VAL A 63 13.31 -2.01 -1.32
CA VAL A 63 12.30 -1.90 -0.24
C VAL A 63 12.06 -0.43 0.09
N ALA A 64 13.12 0.37 0.24
CA ALA A 64 13.01 1.79 0.56
C ALA A 64 12.09 2.58 -0.42
N PRO A 65 12.27 2.52 -1.75
CA PRO A 65 11.36 3.22 -2.66
C PRO A 65 9.94 2.65 -2.65
N THR A 66 9.79 1.34 -2.43
CA THR A 66 8.47 0.72 -2.27
C THR A 66 7.75 1.29 -1.05
N MET A 67 8.43 1.42 0.09
CA MET A 67 7.85 1.97 1.32
C MET A 67 7.39 3.43 1.16
N MET A 68 8.15 4.26 0.43
CA MET A 68 7.73 5.63 0.11
C MET A 68 6.41 5.65 -0.66
N VAL A 69 6.31 4.80 -1.69
CA VAL A 69 5.09 4.70 -2.50
C VAL A 69 3.96 4.08 -1.70
N CYS A 70 4.21 3.10 -0.82
CA CYS A 70 3.20 2.55 0.09
C CYS A 70 2.65 3.60 1.06
N ALA A 71 3.48 4.52 1.57
CA ALA A 71 3.02 5.60 2.43
C ALA A 71 2.09 6.58 1.68
N LEU A 72 2.48 6.98 0.46
CA LEU A 72 1.66 7.81 -0.40
C LEU A 72 0.36 7.11 -0.81
N ALA A 73 0.46 5.85 -1.27
CA ALA A 73 -0.69 5.04 -1.65
C ALA A 73 -1.63 4.85 -0.46
N GLY A 74 -1.13 4.57 0.75
CA GLY A 74 -1.96 4.44 1.94
C GLY A 74 -2.75 5.72 2.26
N LEU A 75 -2.12 6.89 2.12
CA LEU A 75 -2.81 8.18 2.26
C LEU A 75 -3.89 8.36 1.18
N LEU A 76 -3.56 8.09 -0.08
CA LEU A 76 -4.51 8.26 -1.20
C LEU A 76 -5.66 7.26 -1.12
N THR A 77 -5.42 6.04 -0.62
CA THR A 77 -6.44 5.03 -0.38
C THR A 77 -7.39 5.47 0.72
N ALA A 78 -6.88 5.99 1.84
CA ALA A 78 -7.75 6.56 2.87
C ALA A 78 -8.64 7.66 2.28
N LYS A 79 -8.05 8.59 1.51
CA LYS A 79 -8.79 9.66 0.82
C LYS A 79 -9.81 9.16 -0.20
N LEU A 80 -9.51 8.11 -0.94
CA LEU A 80 -10.43 7.54 -1.94
C LEU A 80 -11.79 7.19 -1.31
N PHE A 81 -11.76 6.71 -0.06
CA PHE A 81 -12.97 6.29 0.65
C PHE A 81 -13.58 7.40 1.52
N THR A 82 -12.81 8.39 1.96
CA THR A 82 -13.29 9.47 2.85
C THR A 82 -13.71 10.74 2.11
N ASP A 83 -13.09 11.09 0.97
CA ASP A 83 -13.35 12.32 0.23
C ASP A 83 -14.57 12.21 -0.72
N ALA A 84 -15.07 13.38 -1.12
CA ALA A 84 -16.22 13.57 -2.02
C ALA A 84 -16.03 12.90 -3.40
N PRO A 85 -17.13 12.48 -4.06
CA PRO A 85 -17.10 11.69 -5.31
C PRO A 85 -16.31 12.34 -6.46
N ARG A 86 -16.18 13.67 -6.46
CA ARG A 86 -15.56 14.47 -7.53
C ARG A 86 -14.10 14.09 -7.83
N HIS A 87 -13.35 13.61 -6.85
CA HIS A 87 -11.93 13.25 -7.04
C HIS A 87 -11.67 11.75 -7.10
N ARG A 88 -12.69 10.90 -6.92
CA ARG A 88 -12.51 9.44 -6.82
C ARG A 88 -11.85 8.85 -8.05
N PHE A 89 -12.28 9.26 -9.24
CA PHE A 89 -11.71 8.75 -10.50
C PHE A 89 -10.20 9.04 -10.63
N VAL A 90 -9.78 10.26 -10.30
CA VAL A 90 -8.36 10.65 -10.35
C VAL A 90 -7.55 9.92 -9.28
N LEU A 91 -8.08 9.78 -8.07
CA LEU A 91 -7.42 9.03 -6.99
C LEU A 91 -7.26 7.54 -7.36
N THR A 92 -8.27 6.93 -7.97
CA THR A 92 -8.22 5.56 -8.47
C THR A 92 -7.15 5.38 -9.53
N MET A 93 -7.05 6.29 -10.51
CA MET A 93 -5.97 6.25 -11.52
C MET A 93 -4.58 6.42 -10.88
N LEU A 94 -4.42 7.39 -9.98
CA LEU A 94 -3.15 7.63 -9.29
C LEU A 94 -2.72 6.41 -8.46
N LEU A 95 -3.66 5.77 -7.76
CA LEU A 95 -3.40 4.55 -7.01
C LEU A 95 -2.97 3.40 -7.94
N GLY A 96 -3.68 3.20 -9.05
CA GLY A 96 -3.30 2.20 -10.05
C GLY A 96 -1.88 2.44 -10.55
N LEU A 97 -1.56 3.67 -10.95
CA LEU A 97 -0.22 4.04 -11.43
C LEU A 97 0.87 3.84 -10.38
N LEU A 98 0.65 4.29 -9.14
CA LEU A 98 1.63 4.17 -8.06
C LEU A 98 1.89 2.70 -7.69
N ILE A 99 0.83 1.89 -7.56
CA ILE A 99 0.97 0.47 -7.23
C ILE A 99 1.62 -0.28 -8.40
N GLY A 100 1.28 0.06 -9.65
CA GLY A 100 1.95 -0.48 -10.82
C GLY A 100 3.44 -0.12 -10.85
N LEU A 101 3.77 1.13 -10.49
CA LEU A 101 5.15 1.60 -10.41
C LEU A 101 5.97 0.77 -9.41
N CYS A 102 5.37 0.35 -8.28
CA CYS A 102 6.03 -0.50 -7.29
C CYS A 102 6.53 -1.83 -7.88
N VAL A 103 5.89 -2.36 -8.93
CA VAL A 103 6.33 -3.60 -9.59
C VAL A 103 7.72 -3.43 -10.23
N ASN A 104 8.08 -2.22 -10.67
CA ASN A 104 9.41 -1.92 -11.20
C ASN A 104 10.51 -1.92 -10.12
N PHE A 105 10.13 -1.83 -8.84
CA PHE A 105 11.09 -1.97 -7.74
C PHE A 105 11.27 -3.44 -7.38
N ARG A 106 10.18 -4.20 -7.32
CA ARG A 106 10.15 -5.61 -6.94
C ARG A 106 8.98 -6.32 -7.61
N LEU A 107 9.24 -7.43 -8.28
CA LEU A 107 8.18 -8.26 -8.87
C LEU A 107 7.08 -8.67 -7.88
N PRO A 108 7.39 -9.09 -6.62
CA PRO A 108 6.34 -9.42 -5.64
C PRO A 108 5.37 -8.27 -5.33
N ASN A 109 5.73 -7.01 -5.60
CA ASN A 109 4.83 -5.88 -5.39
C ASN A 109 3.60 -5.92 -6.31
N LEU A 110 3.58 -6.79 -7.33
CA LEU A 110 2.39 -7.09 -8.13
C LEU A 110 1.18 -7.40 -7.22
N PHE A 111 1.39 -8.16 -6.15
CA PHE A 111 0.33 -8.58 -5.22
C PHE A 111 -0.17 -7.45 -4.32
N LEU A 112 0.50 -6.29 -4.25
CA LEU A 112 -0.03 -5.11 -3.53
C LEU A 112 -1.32 -4.57 -4.16
N SER A 113 -1.56 -4.87 -5.43
CA SER A 113 -2.76 -4.47 -6.16
C SER A 113 -3.96 -5.39 -5.94
N ALA A 114 -3.76 -6.58 -5.35
CA ALA A 114 -4.77 -7.63 -5.30
C ALA A 114 -6.05 -7.18 -4.59
N GLY A 115 -5.92 -6.56 -3.42
CA GLY A 115 -7.06 -6.02 -2.67
C GLY A 115 -7.85 -4.96 -3.45
N TYR A 116 -7.17 -4.14 -4.26
CA TYR A 116 -7.81 -3.13 -5.10
C TYR A 116 -8.60 -3.78 -6.24
N PHE A 117 -8.02 -4.78 -6.91
CA PHE A 117 -8.72 -5.52 -7.97
C PHE A 117 -9.94 -6.28 -7.43
N VAL A 118 -9.79 -6.98 -6.30
CA VAL A 118 -10.91 -7.69 -5.64
C VAL A 118 -12.00 -6.70 -5.24
N TYR A 119 -11.63 -5.57 -4.63
CA TYR A 119 -12.59 -4.55 -4.22
C TYR A 119 -13.32 -3.93 -5.42
N LEU A 120 -12.59 -3.44 -6.42
CA LEU A 120 -13.17 -2.76 -7.59
C LEU A 120 -14.03 -3.74 -8.41
N ALA A 121 -13.55 -4.95 -8.67
CA ALA A 121 -14.33 -5.98 -9.35
C ALA A 121 -15.60 -6.34 -8.56
N GLY A 122 -15.48 -6.54 -7.23
CA GLY A 122 -16.62 -6.78 -6.36
C GLY A 122 -17.65 -5.65 -6.40
N THR A 123 -17.21 -4.39 -6.31
CA THR A 123 -18.13 -3.24 -6.41
C THR A 123 -18.83 -3.16 -7.75
N PHE A 124 -18.13 -3.45 -8.85
CA PHE A 124 -18.73 -3.52 -10.19
C PHE A 124 -19.75 -4.66 -10.29
N LEU A 125 -19.43 -5.86 -9.81
CA LEU A 125 -20.34 -7.01 -9.88
C LEU A 125 -21.61 -6.82 -9.05
N LEU A 126 -21.52 -6.09 -7.93
CA LEU A 126 -22.64 -5.80 -7.04
C LEU A 126 -23.51 -4.64 -7.53
N THR A 127 -22.91 -3.53 -7.99
CA THR A 127 -23.67 -2.33 -8.40
C THR A 127 -24.02 -2.29 -9.89
N ARG A 128 -23.20 -2.94 -10.73
CA ARG A 128 -23.38 -3.10 -12.19
C ARG A 128 -23.64 -1.79 -12.93
N ASN A 129 -22.96 -0.71 -12.54
CA ASN A 129 -23.11 0.60 -13.17
C ASN A 129 -21.87 1.00 -14.00
N ARG A 130 -22.05 1.96 -14.93
CA ARG A 130 -20.96 2.44 -15.79
C ARG A 130 -19.83 3.10 -14.99
N GLU A 131 -20.16 3.77 -13.90
CA GLU A 131 -19.18 4.48 -13.09
C GLU A 131 -18.19 3.52 -12.40
N SER A 132 -18.67 2.46 -11.75
CA SER A 132 -17.83 1.43 -11.13
C SER A 132 -16.99 0.67 -12.17
N PHE A 133 -17.56 0.41 -13.36
CA PHE A 133 -16.81 -0.16 -14.47
C PHE A 133 -15.66 0.76 -14.91
N LEU A 134 -15.93 2.04 -15.14
CA LEU A 134 -14.91 3.01 -15.56
C LEU A 134 -13.84 3.23 -14.47
N GLN A 135 -14.22 3.23 -13.20
CA GLN A 135 -13.27 3.27 -12.08
C GLN A 135 -12.36 2.05 -12.09
N GLY A 136 -12.91 0.84 -12.20
CA GLY A 136 -12.13 -0.40 -12.31
C GLY A 136 -11.22 -0.43 -13.54
N LEU A 137 -11.73 -0.02 -14.70
CA LEU A 137 -10.98 0.04 -15.95
C LEU A 137 -9.84 1.05 -15.86
N SER A 138 -10.11 2.25 -15.35
CA SER A 138 -9.09 3.31 -15.21
C SER A 138 -8.00 2.92 -14.22
N PHE A 139 -8.33 2.23 -13.12
CA PHE A 139 -7.35 1.62 -12.23
C PHE A 139 -6.47 0.63 -12.98
N GLY A 140 -7.09 -0.31 -13.71
CA GLY A 140 -6.38 -1.36 -14.43
C GLY A 140 -5.45 -0.82 -15.52
N VAL A 141 -5.91 0.17 -16.30
CA VAL A 141 -5.09 0.83 -17.33
C VAL A 141 -3.92 1.58 -16.69
N ALA A 142 -4.17 2.38 -15.65
CA ALA A 142 -3.10 3.11 -14.95
C ALA A 142 -2.08 2.16 -14.31
N PHE A 143 -2.56 1.03 -13.76
CA PHE A 143 -1.71 -0.04 -13.24
C PHE A 143 -0.82 -0.64 -14.32
N LEU A 144 -1.39 -1.01 -15.48
CA LEU A 144 -0.61 -1.55 -16.60
C LEU A 144 0.43 -0.56 -17.12
N ILE A 145 0.10 0.74 -17.18
CA ILE A 145 1.08 1.80 -17.51
C ILE A 145 2.21 1.81 -16.48
N GLY A 146 1.88 1.70 -15.19
CA GLY A 146 2.87 1.60 -14.11
C GLY A 146 3.78 0.36 -14.24
N VAL A 147 3.25 -0.79 -14.65
CA VAL A 147 4.00 -2.06 -14.80
C VAL A 147 4.76 -2.16 -16.12
N ALA A 148 4.43 -1.32 -17.11
CA ALA A 148 4.99 -1.38 -18.46
C ALA A 148 6.53 -1.42 -18.52
N PRO A 149 7.30 -0.64 -17.72
CA PRO A 149 8.76 -0.70 -17.80
C PRO A 149 9.33 -2.08 -17.48
N THR A 150 8.81 -2.78 -16.48
CA THR A 150 9.18 -4.17 -16.17
C THR A 150 8.86 -5.11 -17.33
N LEU A 151 7.67 -5.01 -17.91
CA LEU A 151 7.26 -5.90 -19.02
C LEU A 151 8.12 -5.66 -20.27
N MET A 152 8.46 -4.41 -20.57
CA MET A 152 9.38 -4.07 -21.65
C MET A 152 10.78 -4.60 -21.39
N ALA A 153 11.30 -4.46 -20.16
CA ALA A 153 12.61 -4.99 -19.78
C ALA A 153 12.66 -6.52 -19.91
N ASN A 154 11.61 -7.22 -19.49
CA ASN A 154 11.47 -8.66 -19.66
C ASN A 154 11.43 -9.06 -21.15
N ALA A 155 10.63 -8.36 -21.96
CA ALA A 155 10.53 -8.63 -23.39
C ALA A 155 11.87 -8.44 -24.12
N ILE A 156 12.61 -7.39 -23.79
CA ILE A 156 13.91 -7.07 -24.41
C ILE A 156 14.99 -8.07 -23.97
N ASN A 157 15.07 -8.40 -22.69
CA ASN A 157 16.21 -9.14 -22.13
C ASN A 157 15.96 -10.65 -21.99
N ALA A 158 14.71 -11.08 -21.85
CA ALA A 158 14.30 -12.48 -21.68
C ALA A 158 13.45 -13.02 -22.85
N GLY A 159 13.24 -12.21 -23.90
CA GLY A 159 12.55 -12.61 -25.13
C GLY A 159 11.01 -12.59 -25.06
N SER A 160 10.42 -12.36 -23.88
CA SER A 160 8.96 -12.16 -23.74
C SER A 160 8.62 -11.36 -22.48
N PRO A 161 7.48 -10.63 -22.44
CA PRO A 161 7.11 -9.81 -21.27
C PRO A 161 6.81 -10.64 -20.02
N PHE A 162 6.50 -11.93 -20.20
CA PHE A 162 6.17 -12.88 -19.13
C PHE A 162 7.36 -13.78 -18.76
N ALA A 163 8.49 -13.65 -19.45
CA ALA A 163 9.73 -14.31 -19.05
C ALA A 163 10.48 -13.43 -18.05
N THR A 164 10.98 -14.03 -16.98
CA THR A 164 11.73 -13.31 -15.96
C THR A 164 13.21 -13.23 -16.33
N THR A 165 13.82 -12.06 -16.13
CA THR A 165 15.30 -11.92 -16.17
C THR A 165 15.96 -12.31 -14.86
N TYR A 166 15.17 -12.61 -13.82
CA TYR A 166 15.66 -13.08 -12.53
C TYR A 166 16.01 -14.57 -12.61
N GLY A 167 16.93 -15.02 -11.76
CA GLY A 167 17.45 -16.39 -11.78
C GLY A 167 16.38 -17.48 -11.59
N PRO A 168 16.76 -18.77 -11.76
CA PRO A 168 15.84 -19.91 -11.73
C PRO A 168 15.05 -20.07 -10.43
N ASP A 169 15.49 -19.41 -9.34
CA ASP A 169 14.78 -19.33 -8.06
C ASP A 169 13.36 -18.74 -8.18
N GLY A 170 13.10 -17.94 -9.22
CA GLY A 170 11.77 -17.39 -9.52
C GLY A 170 10.83 -18.34 -10.26
N ALA A 171 11.32 -19.52 -10.70
CA ALA A 171 10.55 -20.52 -11.44
C ALA A 171 10.24 -21.78 -10.62
N ILE A 172 10.56 -21.77 -9.32
CA ILE A 172 10.24 -22.89 -8.42
C ILE A 172 8.71 -22.95 -8.27
N PRO A 173 8.08 -24.11 -8.48
CA PRO A 173 6.65 -24.26 -8.29
C PRO A 173 6.20 -23.86 -6.88
N PRO A 174 5.04 -23.22 -6.72
CA PRO A 174 4.51 -22.89 -5.40
C PRO A 174 4.24 -24.16 -4.59
N GLY A 175 4.55 -24.10 -3.30
CA GLY A 175 4.40 -25.23 -2.38
C GLY A 175 4.35 -24.76 -0.93
N PHE A 176 3.71 -25.56 -0.07
CA PHE A 176 3.68 -25.29 1.37
C PHE A 176 4.88 -25.97 2.03
N ASP A 177 5.84 -25.18 2.47
CA ASP A 177 6.96 -25.64 3.31
C ASP A 177 6.72 -25.19 4.75
N ALA A 178 6.52 -26.15 5.65
CA ALA A 178 6.24 -25.88 7.06
C ALA A 178 7.40 -25.14 7.75
N GLY A 179 8.65 -25.37 7.34
CA GLY A 179 9.82 -24.67 7.84
C GLY A 179 9.83 -23.19 7.43
N VAL A 180 9.53 -22.90 6.17
CA VAL A 180 9.40 -21.52 5.65
C VAL A 180 8.26 -20.78 6.35
N ILE A 181 7.11 -21.43 6.52
CA ILE A 181 5.96 -20.84 7.24
C ILE A 181 6.34 -20.54 8.69
N TRP A 182 7.03 -21.46 9.37
CA TRP A 182 7.49 -21.25 10.73
C TRP A 182 8.47 -20.09 10.83
N GLN A 183 9.41 -19.96 9.88
CA GLN A 183 10.33 -18.83 9.80
C GLN A 183 9.60 -17.50 9.66
N TYR A 184 8.58 -17.42 8.80
CA TYR A 184 7.73 -16.24 8.71
C TYR A 184 6.99 -15.96 10.02
N PHE A 185 6.52 -16.99 10.73
CA PHE A 185 5.77 -16.81 11.97
C PHE A 185 6.62 -16.27 13.13
N VAL A 186 7.88 -16.70 13.24
CA VAL A 186 8.78 -16.25 14.32
C VAL A 186 9.54 -14.97 13.99
N ASP A 187 9.46 -14.48 12.74
CA ASP A 187 10.10 -13.23 12.34
C ASP A 187 9.43 -12.02 13.01
N VAL A 188 10.23 -11.02 13.38
CA VAL A 188 9.76 -9.77 14.01
C VAL A 188 8.71 -9.08 13.15
N GLN A 189 8.83 -9.21 11.83
CA GLN A 189 7.91 -8.59 10.87
C GLN A 189 6.51 -9.19 10.90
N PHE A 190 6.36 -10.45 11.33
CA PHE A 190 5.04 -11.04 11.57
C PHE A 190 4.23 -10.25 12.59
N THR A 191 4.91 -9.59 13.54
CA THR A 191 4.26 -8.72 14.51
C THR A 191 3.53 -7.56 13.80
N LEU A 192 4.12 -6.99 12.74
CA LEU A 192 3.50 -5.90 11.98
C LEU A 192 2.28 -6.40 11.21
N LEU A 193 2.39 -7.57 10.58
CA LEU A 193 1.29 -8.24 9.90
C LEU A 193 0.14 -8.53 10.86
N ALA A 194 0.44 -9.04 12.05
CA ALA A 194 -0.54 -9.31 13.10
C ALA A 194 -1.22 -8.02 13.60
N VAL A 195 -0.45 -6.94 13.78
CA VAL A 195 -0.99 -5.62 14.11
C VAL A 195 -1.90 -5.10 12.98
N ALA A 196 -1.49 -5.23 11.72
CA ALA A 196 -2.29 -4.84 10.57
C ALA A 196 -3.61 -5.63 10.50
N ALA A 197 -3.57 -6.95 10.72
CA ALA A 197 -4.75 -7.81 10.75
C ALA A 197 -5.69 -7.46 11.92
N ALA A 198 -5.15 -7.28 13.14
CA ALA A 198 -5.93 -6.90 14.31
C ALA A 198 -6.57 -5.52 14.14
N TRP A 199 -5.83 -4.54 13.62
CA TRP A 199 -6.35 -3.20 13.36
C TRP A 199 -7.40 -3.22 12.23
N THR A 200 -7.19 -4.01 11.18
CA THR A 200 -8.22 -4.24 10.14
C THR A 200 -9.50 -4.81 10.73
N ALA A 201 -9.41 -5.84 11.58
CA ALA A 201 -10.56 -6.45 12.25
C ALA A 201 -11.27 -5.47 13.20
N TRP A 202 -10.51 -4.66 13.94
CA TRP A 202 -11.05 -3.61 14.79
C TRP A 202 -11.80 -2.55 13.97
N LEU A 203 -11.19 -2.07 12.88
CA LEU A 203 -11.79 -1.06 11.99
C LEU A 203 -13.04 -1.60 11.29
N TRP A 204 -13.04 -2.88 10.92
CA TRP A 204 -14.22 -3.56 10.38
C TRP A 204 -15.39 -3.60 11.38
N ARG A 205 -15.11 -3.96 12.64
CA ARG A 205 -16.11 -4.08 13.70
C ARG A 205 -16.69 -2.71 14.11
N VAL A 206 -15.83 -1.74 14.39
CA VAL A 206 -16.21 -0.44 14.96
C VAL A 206 -16.53 0.59 13.88
N GLY A 207 -15.89 0.50 12.72
CA GLY A 207 -16.06 1.43 11.62
C GLY A 207 -17.46 1.35 10.99
N ARG A 208 -17.90 2.47 10.41
CA ARG A 208 -19.12 2.58 9.60
C ARG A 208 -18.80 3.15 8.22
N GLY A 209 -19.63 2.83 7.23
CA GLY A 209 -19.52 3.37 5.87
C GLY A 209 -18.13 3.14 5.25
N SER A 210 -17.45 4.24 4.92
CA SER A 210 -16.12 4.27 4.29
C SER A 210 -15.05 3.49 5.06
N ALA A 211 -15.10 3.51 6.40
CA ALA A 211 -14.17 2.76 7.25
C ALA A 211 -14.18 1.26 6.97
N ARG A 212 -15.38 0.70 6.78
CA ARG A 212 -15.56 -0.73 6.48
C ARG A 212 -15.07 -1.07 5.08
N GLN A 213 -15.24 -0.15 4.12
CA GLN A 213 -14.73 -0.33 2.75
C GLN A 213 -13.20 -0.37 2.73
N VAL A 214 -12.54 0.52 3.48
CA VAL A 214 -11.08 0.47 3.69
C VAL A 214 -10.68 -0.86 4.31
N ALA A 215 -11.35 -1.28 5.39
CA ALA A 215 -11.04 -2.54 6.07
C ALA A 215 -11.20 -3.75 5.14
N LEU A 216 -12.21 -3.79 4.26
CA LEU A 216 -12.37 -4.85 3.26
C LEU A 216 -11.22 -4.88 2.26
N LEU A 217 -10.85 -3.71 1.74
CA LEU A 217 -9.76 -3.62 0.78
C LEU A 217 -8.46 -4.12 1.41
N VAL A 218 -8.14 -3.66 2.62
CA VAL A 218 -6.94 -4.08 3.35
C VAL A 218 -7.00 -5.57 3.68
N ALA A 219 -8.13 -6.09 4.15
CA ALA A 219 -8.31 -7.52 4.46
C ALA A 219 -8.11 -8.40 3.23
N ALA A 220 -8.70 -8.03 2.09
CA ALA A 220 -8.51 -8.76 0.83
C ALA A 220 -7.04 -8.74 0.38
N ASN A 221 -6.37 -7.58 0.52
CA ASN A 221 -4.97 -7.46 0.16
C ASN A 221 -4.07 -8.32 1.05
N LEU A 222 -4.27 -8.26 2.37
CA LEU A 222 -3.54 -9.06 3.35
C LEU A 222 -3.74 -10.55 3.06
N ALA A 223 -4.97 -11.01 2.85
CA ALA A 223 -5.26 -12.41 2.58
C ALA A 223 -4.51 -12.94 1.35
N VAL A 224 -4.56 -12.22 0.22
CA VAL A 224 -3.88 -12.64 -1.01
C VAL A 224 -2.36 -12.65 -0.83
N ASN A 225 -1.78 -11.61 -0.20
CA ASN A 225 -0.33 -11.55 0.01
C ASN A 225 0.14 -12.64 0.98
N VAL A 226 -0.60 -12.91 2.05
CA VAL A 226 -0.27 -13.99 3.00
C VAL A 226 -0.31 -15.34 2.31
N ILE A 227 -1.35 -15.64 1.52
CA ILE A 227 -1.45 -16.89 0.76
C ILE A 227 -0.26 -17.02 -0.22
N PHE A 228 0.09 -15.93 -0.91
CA PHE A 228 1.24 -15.92 -1.81
C PHE A 228 2.55 -16.21 -1.07
N PHE A 229 2.84 -15.51 0.04
CA PHE A 229 4.10 -15.72 0.77
C PHE A 229 4.16 -17.06 1.51
N MET A 230 3.02 -17.63 1.92
CA MET A 230 2.94 -18.98 2.49
C MET A 230 3.18 -20.10 1.46
N THR A 231 2.96 -19.80 0.17
CA THR A 231 3.18 -20.75 -0.93
C THR A 231 4.50 -20.51 -1.67
N TYR A 232 5.25 -19.47 -1.29
CA TYR A 232 6.54 -19.14 -1.89
C TYR A 232 7.67 -19.88 -1.15
N PRO A 233 8.49 -20.70 -1.84
CA PRO A 233 9.40 -21.66 -1.20
C PRO A 233 10.65 -21.02 -0.58
N ILE A 234 10.82 -19.70 -0.69
CA ILE A 234 12.00 -18.99 -0.20
C ILE A 234 11.56 -18.00 0.89
N PHE A 235 12.04 -18.22 2.11
CA PHE A 235 11.94 -17.23 3.17
C PHE A 235 12.89 -16.07 2.89
N THR A 236 12.37 -14.85 2.92
CA THR A 236 13.21 -13.66 2.90
C THR A 236 12.55 -12.62 3.79
N PRO A 237 13.20 -12.22 4.90
CA PRO A 237 12.54 -11.43 5.93
C PRO A 237 11.79 -10.23 5.34
N TYR A 238 12.45 -9.42 4.50
CA TYR A 238 11.90 -8.16 4.01
C TYR A 238 10.76 -8.29 2.97
N TYR A 239 10.27 -9.48 2.66
CA TYR A 239 9.24 -9.69 1.62
C TYR A 239 7.85 -9.21 2.03
N ILE A 240 7.53 -9.25 3.32
CA ILE A 240 6.22 -8.83 3.84
C ILE A 240 6.14 -7.34 4.18
N VAL A 241 7.29 -6.65 4.32
CA VAL A 241 7.35 -5.21 4.64
C VAL A 241 6.45 -4.35 3.72
N PRO A 242 6.43 -4.53 2.37
CA PRO A 242 5.60 -3.69 1.51
C PRO A 242 4.10 -3.77 1.80
N ILE A 243 3.59 -4.99 2.05
CA ILE A 243 2.15 -5.18 2.33
C ILE A 243 1.80 -4.68 3.72
N ASP A 244 2.67 -4.90 4.72
CA ASP A 244 2.47 -4.37 6.06
C ASP A 244 2.46 -2.85 6.05
N MET A 245 3.41 -2.23 5.36
CA MET A 245 3.49 -0.78 5.23
C MET A 245 2.26 -0.20 4.54
N LEU A 246 1.88 -0.75 3.38
CA LEU A 246 0.69 -0.29 2.67
C LEU A 246 -0.55 -0.39 3.56
N SER A 247 -0.72 -1.52 4.26
CA SER A 247 -1.86 -1.78 5.13
C SER A 247 -1.88 -0.82 6.33
N LEU A 248 -0.78 -0.70 7.06
CA LEU A 248 -0.70 0.13 8.26
C LEU A 248 -0.82 1.63 7.94
N TRP A 249 -0.19 2.12 6.86
CA TRP A 249 -0.39 3.50 6.41
C TRP A 249 -1.85 3.78 6.01
N THR A 250 -2.47 2.84 5.29
CA THR A 250 -3.89 2.94 4.92
C THR A 250 -4.79 2.99 6.15
N LEU A 251 -4.59 2.09 7.11
CA LEU A 251 -5.37 2.01 8.34
C LEU A 251 -5.17 3.25 9.21
N LEU A 252 -3.92 3.70 9.36
CA LEU A 252 -3.60 4.92 10.11
C LEU A 252 -4.37 6.11 9.52
N PHE A 253 -4.20 6.42 8.24
CA PHE A 253 -4.86 7.58 7.64
C PHE A 253 -6.37 7.44 7.61
N ALA A 254 -6.91 6.24 7.40
CA ALA A 254 -8.35 6.01 7.51
C ALA A 254 -8.86 6.29 8.93
N THR A 255 -8.16 5.84 9.98
CA THR A 255 -8.56 6.15 11.37
C THR A 255 -8.47 7.62 11.72
N LEU A 256 -7.46 8.33 11.20
CA LEU A 256 -7.30 9.77 11.42
C LEU A 256 -8.39 10.58 10.72
N ASP A 257 -8.71 10.23 9.46
CA ASP A 257 -9.72 10.95 8.67
C ASP A 257 -11.15 10.67 9.17
N LEU A 258 -11.44 9.47 9.68
CA LEU A 258 -12.73 9.13 10.30
C LEU A 258 -13.03 9.93 11.58
N ARG A 259 -11.98 10.34 12.31
CA ARG A 259 -12.12 11.11 13.56
C ARG A 259 -12.18 12.62 13.32
N ARG A 260 -12.14 13.07 12.06
CA ARG A 260 -12.32 14.48 11.74
C ARG A 260 -13.81 14.83 11.85
N PRO A 261 -14.22 15.74 12.74
CA PRO A 261 -15.60 16.18 12.77
C PRO A 261 -15.93 16.82 11.42
N ALA A 262 -17.11 16.50 10.87
CA ALA A 262 -17.69 17.10 9.66
C ALA A 262 -18.05 18.59 9.87
N ALA A 263 -17.08 19.38 10.34
CA ALA A 263 -17.26 20.75 10.83
C ALA A 263 -17.03 21.82 9.74
N ALA A 264 -16.94 21.46 8.46
CA ALA A 264 -16.81 22.41 7.36
C ALA A 264 -18.08 22.51 6.48
N ASP A 265 -19.09 21.66 6.69
CA ASP A 265 -20.29 21.62 5.83
C ASP A 265 -21.53 22.30 6.46
N LYS A 266 -21.34 23.02 7.59
CA LYS A 266 -22.40 23.78 8.26
C LYS A 266 -22.26 25.30 8.14
N SER A 267 -21.18 25.81 7.53
CA SER A 267 -21.03 27.26 7.33
C SER A 267 -21.76 27.79 6.10
N THR A 268 -22.07 26.95 5.12
CA THR A 268 -22.82 27.34 3.91
C THR A 268 -24.33 27.21 4.05
N SER A 269 -24.84 26.33 4.92
CA SER A 269 -26.29 26.18 5.13
C SER A 269 -26.91 27.22 6.06
N ARG A 270 -26.11 27.97 6.83
CA ARG A 270 -26.60 29.09 7.66
C ARG A 270 -26.69 30.43 6.93
N GLN A 271 -26.01 30.60 5.79
CA GLN A 271 -26.08 31.85 5.02
C GLN A 271 -27.27 31.89 4.05
N SER A 272 -27.85 30.74 3.68
CA SER A 272 -29.03 30.67 2.80
C SER A 272 -30.38 30.80 3.52
N ALA A 273 -30.38 30.95 4.86
CA ALA A 273 -31.60 31.09 5.67
C ALA A 273 -31.82 32.52 6.19
N MET A 274 -31.01 33.48 5.73
CA MET A 274 -31.11 34.92 6.07
C MET A 274 -31.13 35.82 4.82
N ALA A 275 -31.51 35.29 3.66
CA ALA A 275 -31.75 36.07 2.44
C ALA A 275 -33.22 35.96 2.03
#